data_AF-A0A3B6GRH2-F1
#
_entry.id   AF-A0A3B6GRH2-F1
#
_cell.length_a   1.000
_cell.length_b   1.000
_cell.length_c   1.000
_cell.angle_alpha   90.00
_cell.angle_beta   90.00
_cell.angle_gamma   90.00
#
_symmetry.space_group_name_H-M   'P 1'
#
loop_
_entity.id
_entity.type
_entity.pdbx_description
1 polymer ?
#
loop_
_entity_poly.entity_id
_entity_poly.type
_entity_poly.pdbx_seq_one_letter_code
_entity_poly.pdbx_strand_id
1 'polypeptide(L)'
;MEQWRNTAAEASARSFTYINGTNAVVEAINGASQQYRLAAEDCRRFRPGVHPLPNAGQGASAGGLIIDLAIGRIKRISRFHAVLGIVFSLCAAHMGLQANAPWWWDRWQLHHADPARHAETALQCLHSAKSHGHAALGVFHVMLRPPSPRAVAHAWAPAAEQLLRRAMDDLAMAEAAVERMRPAIVAQYSDAWMLLHG
;
A
#
# COMPACT_ATOMS: atom_id res chain seq x y z
N MET A 1 11.21 -37.57 -0.76
CA MET A 1 10.87 -36.82 0.46
C MET A 1 11.76 -35.60 0.67
N GLU A 2 13.08 -35.75 0.67
CA GLU A 2 14.02 -34.65 0.93
C GLU A 2 13.93 -33.48 -0.07
N GLN A 3 13.77 -33.77 -1.37
CA GLN A 3 13.58 -32.75 -2.40
C GLN A 3 12.35 -31.85 -2.14
N TRP A 4 11.21 -32.44 -1.76
CA TRP A 4 9.97 -31.71 -1.46
C TRP A 4 10.10 -30.84 -0.19
N ARG A 5 10.82 -31.35 0.82
CA ARG A 5 11.13 -30.58 2.03
C ARG A 5 12.01 -29.37 1.69
N ASN A 6 13.02 -29.54 0.85
CA ASN A 6 13.89 -28.46 0.40
C ASN A 6 13.12 -27.40 -0.41
N THR A 7 12.24 -27.82 -1.32
CA THR A 7 11.37 -26.89 -2.07
C THR A 7 10.41 -26.13 -1.16
N ALA A 8 9.82 -26.78 -0.16
CA ALA A 8 8.97 -26.11 0.83
C ALA A 8 9.74 -25.10 1.68
N ALA A 9 10.94 -25.46 2.13
CA ALA A 9 11.83 -24.57 2.89
C ALA A 9 12.24 -23.35 2.06
N GLU A 10 12.60 -23.56 0.79
CA GLU A 10 12.92 -22.46 -0.13
C GLU A 10 11.71 -21.55 -0.37
N ALA A 11 10.52 -22.12 -0.57
CA ALA A 11 9.30 -21.34 -0.77
C ALA A 11 8.99 -20.44 0.44
N SER A 12 9.12 -20.99 1.65
CA SER A 12 8.94 -20.25 2.90
C SER A 12 10.00 -19.16 3.08
N ALA A 13 11.28 -19.48 2.89
CA ALA A 13 12.38 -18.52 3.01
C ALA A 13 12.28 -17.39 1.99
N ARG A 14 11.89 -17.68 0.74
CA ARG A 14 11.67 -16.66 -0.29
C ARG A 14 10.46 -15.79 0.01
N SER A 15 9.45 -16.29 0.72
CA SER A 15 8.34 -15.46 1.19
C SER A 15 8.84 -14.39 2.19
N PHE A 16 9.76 -14.80 3.07
CA PHE A 16 10.36 -13.93 4.08
C PHE A 16 11.23 -12.79 3.49
N THR A 17 11.92 -13.02 2.37
CA THR A 17 12.76 -11.98 1.74
C THR A 17 11.96 -10.76 1.23
N TYR A 18 10.65 -10.90 1.02
CA TYR A 18 9.77 -9.80 0.61
C TYR A 18 9.45 -8.79 1.72
N ILE A 19 9.84 -9.04 2.97
CA ILE A 19 9.78 -8.06 4.05
C ILE A 19 10.49 -6.77 3.63
N ASN A 20 11.67 -6.87 3.01
CA ASN A 20 12.41 -5.70 2.54
C ASN A 20 11.67 -4.93 1.43
N GLY A 21 10.87 -5.63 0.61
CA GLY A 21 10.05 -5.02 -0.42
C GLY A 21 8.97 -4.08 0.14
N THR A 22 8.52 -4.31 1.38
CA THR A 22 7.54 -3.44 2.04
C THR A 22 8.13 -2.09 2.47
N ASN A 23 9.46 -1.98 2.70
CA ASN A 23 10.11 -0.69 2.98
C ASN A 23 9.94 0.27 1.81
N ALA A 24 10.20 -0.20 0.59
CA ALA A 24 10.06 0.61 -0.62
C ALA A 24 8.59 1.04 -0.86
N VAL A 25 7.61 0.28 -0.37
CA VAL A 25 6.20 0.68 -0.41
C VAL A 25 5.94 1.82 0.58
N VAL A 26 6.40 1.68 1.83
CA VAL A 26 6.27 2.71 2.87
C VAL A 26 6.96 4.01 2.46
N GLU A 27 8.17 3.94 1.88
CA GLU A 27 8.88 5.10 1.33
C GLU A 27 8.06 5.82 0.24
N ALA A 28 7.41 5.06 -0.65
CA ALA A 28 6.54 5.64 -1.67
C ALA A 28 5.29 6.29 -1.05
N ILE A 29 4.66 5.65 -0.06
CA ILE A 29 3.51 6.22 0.66
C ILE A 29 3.90 7.55 1.33
N ASN A 30 5.05 7.58 2.01
CA ASN A 30 5.58 8.78 2.64
C ASN A 30 5.92 9.88 1.62
N GLY A 31 6.50 9.51 0.47
CA GLY A 31 6.72 10.42 -0.64
C GLY A 31 5.43 11.04 -1.18
N ALA A 32 4.38 10.24 -1.37
CA ALA A 32 3.07 10.72 -1.82
C ALA A 32 2.42 11.65 -0.77
N SER A 33 2.51 11.29 0.52
CA SER A 33 2.00 12.11 1.63
C SER A 33 2.67 13.48 1.66
N GLN A 34 4.00 13.53 1.46
CA GLN A 34 4.72 14.79 1.36
C GLN A 34 4.25 15.65 0.17
N GLN A 35 4.00 15.04 -1.00
CA GLN A 35 3.50 15.77 -2.16
C GLN A 35 2.08 16.34 -1.95
N TYR A 36 1.19 15.58 -1.32
CA TYR A 36 -0.14 16.07 -0.95
C TYR A 36 -0.10 17.17 0.12
N ARG A 37 0.85 17.09 1.07
CA ARG A 37 1.08 18.16 2.04
C ARG A 37 1.50 19.47 1.37
N LEU A 38 2.44 19.41 0.42
CA LEU A 38 2.85 20.59 -0.37
C LEU A 38 1.68 21.21 -1.14
N ALA A 39 0.84 20.38 -1.77
CA ALA A 39 -0.37 20.87 -2.44
C ALA A 39 -1.38 21.47 -1.44
N ALA A 40 -1.49 20.94 -0.23
CA ALA A 40 -2.37 21.50 0.80
C ALA A 40 -1.86 22.86 1.29
N GLU A 41 -0.54 23.05 1.35
CA GLU A 41 0.08 24.35 1.64
C GLU A 41 -0.23 25.38 0.54
N ASP A 42 -0.23 24.98 -0.73
CA ASP A 42 -0.67 25.85 -1.83
C ASP A 42 -2.12 26.33 -1.62
N CYS A 43 -3.02 25.46 -1.16
CA CYS A 43 -4.40 25.83 -0.86
C CYS A 43 -4.47 26.95 0.19
N ARG A 44 -3.66 26.87 1.24
CA ARG A 44 -3.61 27.87 2.33
C ARG A 44 -3.07 29.23 1.88
N ARG A 45 -2.33 29.27 0.76
CA ARG A 45 -1.80 30.49 0.17
C ARG A 45 -2.83 31.24 -0.68
N PHE A 46 -3.96 30.63 -1.06
CA PHE A 46 -5.06 31.30 -1.77
C PHE A 46 -5.87 32.22 -0.85
N ARG A 47 -5.30 33.39 -0.55
CA ARG A 47 -5.95 34.47 0.19
C ARG A 47 -6.77 35.38 -0.75
N PRO A 48 -7.78 36.10 -0.24
CA PRO A 48 -8.50 37.10 -1.02
C PRO A 48 -7.54 38.06 -1.71
N GLY A 49 -7.67 38.22 -3.03
CA GLY A 49 -6.85 39.15 -3.82
C GLY A 49 -5.47 38.63 -4.23
N VAL A 50 -5.01 37.48 -3.73
CA VAL A 50 -3.74 36.84 -4.13
C VAL A 50 -3.96 35.98 -5.37
N HIS A 51 -3.08 36.12 -6.36
CA HIS A 51 -3.12 35.26 -7.54
C HIS A 51 -2.62 33.85 -7.22
N PRO A 52 -3.33 32.81 -7.67
CA PRO A 52 -2.82 31.47 -7.62
C PRO A 52 -1.46 31.33 -8.31
N LEU A 53 -0.53 30.61 -7.68
CA LEU A 53 0.73 30.24 -8.33
C LEU A 53 0.42 29.36 -9.56
N PRO A 54 1.08 29.58 -10.72
CA PRO A 54 0.82 28.80 -11.93
C PRO A 54 1.04 27.29 -11.78
N ASN A 55 1.86 26.91 -10.80
CA ASN A 55 2.23 25.54 -10.50
C ASN A 55 1.49 24.97 -9.27
N ALA A 56 0.50 25.68 -8.73
CA ALA A 56 -0.26 25.18 -7.59
C ALA A 56 -0.95 23.85 -7.93
N GLY A 57 -0.88 22.89 -7.00
CA GLY A 57 -1.43 21.56 -7.23
C GLY A 57 -0.52 20.58 -7.99
N GLN A 58 0.70 20.98 -8.36
CA GLN A 58 1.71 20.03 -8.87
C GLN A 58 1.96 18.87 -7.89
N GLY A 59 1.93 19.14 -6.59
CA GLY A 59 2.01 18.09 -5.56
C GLY A 59 0.85 17.09 -5.61
N ALA A 60 -0.36 17.51 -6.00
CA ALA A 60 -1.49 16.59 -6.17
C ALA A 60 -1.29 15.64 -7.36
N SER A 61 -0.71 16.13 -8.46
CA SER A 61 -0.34 15.30 -9.61
C SER A 61 0.82 14.34 -9.28
N ALA A 62 1.90 14.86 -8.70
CA ALA A 62 3.08 14.08 -8.33
C ALA A 62 2.74 12.98 -7.31
N GLY A 63 1.91 13.28 -6.30
CA GLY A 63 1.45 12.30 -5.33
C GLY A 63 0.72 11.12 -5.97
N GLY A 64 -0.14 11.39 -6.97
CA GLY A 64 -0.84 10.34 -7.72
C GLY A 64 0.10 9.38 -8.46
N LEU A 65 1.16 9.89 -9.09
CA LEU A 65 2.17 9.07 -9.78
C LEU A 65 2.95 8.17 -8.81
N ILE A 66 3.29 8.70 -7.64
CA ILE A 66 3.99 7.93 -6.59
C ILE A 66 3.08 6.82 -6.04
N ILE A 67 1.79 7.09 -5.87
CA ILE A 67 0.81 6.07 -5.47
C ILE A 67 0.72 4.93 -6.49
N ASP A 68 0.78 5.21 -7.79
CA ASP A 68 0.78 4.16 -8.82
C ASP A 68 2.00 3.22 -8.70
N LEU A 69 3.17 3.77 -8.37
CA LEU A 69 4.35 2.97 -8.07
C LEU A 69 4.15 2.08 -6.83
N ALA A 70 3.57 2.62 -5.75
CA ALA A 70 3.27 1.87 -4.53
C ALA A 70 2.26 0.72 -4.82
N ILE A 71 1.19 1.01 -5.56
CA ILE A 71 0.19 0.01 -6.00
C ILE A 71 0.86 -1.12 -6.79
N GLY A 72 1.71 -0.77 -7.76
CA GLY A 72 2.45 -1.75 -8.56
C GLY A 72 3.34 -2.66 -7.71
N ARG A 73 4.02 -2.09 -6.71
CA ARG A 73 4.86 -2.83 -5.76
C ARG A 73 4.04 -3.78 -4.88
N ILE A 74 2.95 -3.32 -4.28
CA ILE A 74 2.08 -4.18 -3.45
C ILE A 74 1.53 -5.33 -4.29
N LYS A 75 0.97 -5.05 -5.47
CA LYS A 75 0.46 -6.11 -6.38
C LYS A 75 1.51 -7.16 -6.70
N ARG A 76 2.77 -6.74 -6.92
CA ARG A 76 3.89 -7.64 -7.16
C ARG A 76 4.17 -8.53 -5.93
N ILE A 77 4.28 -7.93 -4.75
CA ILE A 77 4.52 -8.65 -3.49
C ILE A 77 3.41 -9.67 -3.24
N SER A 78 2.14 -9.25 -3.33
CA SER A 78 0.98 -10.14 -3.10
C SER A 78 0.96 -11.34 -4.05
N ARG A 79 1.26 -11.13 -5.34
CA ARG A 79 1.32 -12.24 -6.31
C ARG A 79 2.41 -13.24 -5.98
N PHE A 80 3.61 -12.77 -5.66
CA PHE A 80 4.71 -13.66 -5.30
C PHE A 80 4.42 -14.42 -4.00
N HIS A 81 3.89 -13.72 -2.99
CA HIS A 81 3.51 -14.31 -1.72
C HIS A 81 2.45 -15.42 -1.89
N ALA A 82 1.42 -15.18 -2.71
CA ALA A 82 0.41 -16.18 -3.04
C ALA A 82 0.99 -17.41 -3.75
N VAL A 83 1.86 -17.22 -4.76
CA VAL A 83 2.50 -18.34 -5.48
C VAL A 83 3.35 -19.18 -4.53
N LEU A 84 4.15 -18.55 -3.67
CA LEU A 84 5.00 -19.27 -2.71
C LEU A 84 4.17 -20.02 -1.66
N GLY A 85 3.05 -19.45 -1.21
CA GLY A 85 2.09 -20.15 -0.36
C GLY A 85 1.50 -21.40 -1.02
N ILE A 86 1.12 -21.31 -2.29
CA ILE A 86 0.63 -22.46 -3.06
C ILE A 86 1.71 -23.55 -3.17
N VAL A 87 2.94 -23.18 -3.53
CA VAL A 87 4.06 -24.13 -3.63
C VAL A 87 4.30 -24.83 -2.28
N PHE A 88 4.33 -24.08 -1.18
CA PHE A 88 4.47 -24.64 0.16
C PHE A 88 3.34 -25.62 0.48
N SER A 89 2.08 -25.21 0.24
CA SER A 89 0.90 -26.02 0.50
C SER A 89 0.92 -27.36 -0.25
N LEU A 90 1.30 -27.34 -1.54
CA LEU A 90 1.43 -28.55 -2.35
C LEU A 90 2.53 -29.49 -1.81
N CYS A 91 3.67 -28.94 -1.40
CA CYS A 91 4.75 -29.74 -0.81
C CYS A 91 4.31 -30.34 0.55
N ALA A 92 3.64 -29.54 1.39
CA ALA A 92 3.13 -29.99 2.69
C ALA A 92 2.08 -31.11 2.55
N ALA A 93 1.17 -30.99 1.57
CA ALA A 93 0.22 -32.04 1.22
C ALA A 93 0.93 -33.33 0.79
N HIS A 94 1.91 -33.22 -0.12
CA HIS A 94 2.66 -34.38 -0.60
C HIS A 94 3.44 -35.10 0.51
N MET A 95 3.91 -34.37 1.52
CA MET A 95 4.60 -34.93 2.69
C MET A 95 3.64 -35.44 3.78
N GLY A 96 2.33 -35.30 3.61
CA GLY A 96 1.32 -35.69 4.61
C GLY A 96 1.28 -34.79 5.86
N LEU A 97 1.93 -33.61 5.83
CA LEU A 97 2.04 -32.74 7.00
C LEU A 97 0.69 -32.16 7.45
N GLN A 98 -0.27 -32.04 6.51
CA GLN A 98 -1.62 -31.56 6.80
C GLN A 98 -2.38 -32.50 7.74
N ALA A 99 -2.19 -33.81 7.60
CA ALA A 99 -2.82 -34.82 8.44
C ALA A 99 -2.02 -35.09 9.72
N ASN A 100 -0.68 -35.03 9.63
CA ASN A 100 0.21 -35.38 10.73
C ASN A 100 0.40 -34.25 11.77
N ALA A 101 0.20 -32.99 11.36
CA ALA A 101 0.36 -31.81 12.21
C ALA A 101 -0.80 -30.80 11.99
N PRO A 102 -2.06 -31.20 12.22
CA PRO A 102 -3.24 -30.43 11.83
C PRO A 102 -3.28 -29.04 12.49
N TRP A 103 -2.88 -28.95 13.75
CA TRP A 103 -2.84 -27.68 14.46
C TRP A 103 -1.84 -26.66 13.87
N TRP A 104 -0.65 -27.12 13.50
CA TRP A 104 0.36 -26.27 12.85
C TRP A 104 -0.07 -25.91 11.43
N TRP A 105 -0.76 -26.83 10.75
CA TRP A 105 -1.29 -26.60 9.42
C TRP A 105 -2.38 -25.52 9.42
N ASP A 106 -3.37 -25.62 10.30
CA ASP A 106 -4.45 -24.63 10.43
C ASP A 106 -3.89 -23.24 10.78
N ARG A 107 -2.91 -23.20 11.69
CA ARG A 107 -2.24 -21.94 12.07
C ARG A 107 -1.47 -21.34 10.90
N TRP A 108 -0.70 -22.13 10.17
CA TRP A 108 0.00 -21.66 8.97
C TRP A 108 -0.97 -21.12 7.93
N GLN A 109 -2.12 -21.78 7.69
CA GLN A 109 -3.15 -21.30 6.77
C GLN A 109 -3.71 -19.94 7.19
N LEU A 110 -4.01 -19.77 8.48
CA LEU A 110 -4.48 -18.51 9.02
C LEU A 110 -3.47 -17.39 8.77
N HIS A 111 -2.21 -17.59 9.16
CA HIS A 111 -1.16 -16.60 8.95
C HIS A 111 -0.77 -16.41 7.48
N HIS A 112 -1.02 -17.38 6.60
CA HIS A 112 -0.84 -17.19 5.17
C HIS A 112 -1.88 -16.22 4.58
N ALA A 113 -3.10 -16.19 5.11
CA ALA A 113 -4.14 -15.29 4.63
C ALA A 113 -3.94 -13.82 5.06
N ASP A 114 -3.30 -13.58 6.21
CA ASP A 114 -3.15 -12.23 6.77
C ASP A 114 -2.36 -11.24 5.90
N PRO A 115 -1.19 -11.59 5.32
CA PRO A 115 -0.46 -10.69 4.43
C PRO A 115 -1.28 -10.28 3.21
N ALA A 116 -2.10 -11.19 2.67
CA ALA A 116 -2.98 -10.91 1.55
C ALA A 116 -4.09 -9.92 1.94
N ARG A 117 -4.73 -10.11 3.10
CA ARG A 117 -5.75 -9.21 3.66
C ARG A 117 -5.20 -7.80 3.92
N HIS A 118 -4.00 -7.72 4.49
CA HIS A 118 -3.32 -6.44 4.73
C HIS A 118 -2.93 -5.75 3.41
N ALA A 119 -2.46 -6.50 2.42
CA ALA A 119 -2.18 -5.96 1.09
C ALA A 119 -3.45 -5.43 0.40
N GLU A 120 -4.58 -6.14 0.51
CA GLU A 120 -5.87 -5.68 -0.02
C GLU A 120 -6.34 -4.39 0.65
N THR A 121 -6.25 -4.32 1.99
CA THR A 121 -6.56 -3.09 2.74
C THR A 121 -5.68 -1.93 2.28
N ALA A 122 -4.38 -2.16 2.13
CA ALA A 122 -3.44 -1.16 1.65
C ALA A 122 -3.79 -0.69 0.22
N LEU A 123 -4.13 -1.61 -0.69
CA LEU A 123 -4.52 -1.28 -2.05
C LEU A 123 -5.81 -0.44 -2.08
N GLN A 124 -6.82 -0.80 -1.28
CA GLN A 124 -8.05 -0.05 -1.18
C GLN A 124 -7.78 1.39 -0.71
N CYS A 125 -6.97 1.56 0.34
CA CYS A 125 -6.60 2.87 0.87
C CYS A 125 -5.80 3.68 -0.16
N LEU A 126 -4.83 3.08 -0.86
CA LEU A 126 -4.08 3.74 -1.92
C LEU A 126 -4.97 4.20 -3.08
N HIS A 127 -5.94 3.37 -3.49
CA HIS A 127 -6.91 3.74 -4.52
C HIS A 127 -7.80 4.91 -4.08
N SER A 128 -8.25 4.91 -2.82
CA SER A 128 -9.00 6.04 -2.23
C SER A 128 -8.15 7.32 -2.20
N ALA A 129 -6.92 7.23 -1.70
CA ALA A 129 -5.98 8.35 -1.67
C ALA A 129 -5.70 8.94 -3.06
N LYS A 130 -5.56 8.08 -4.07
CA LYS A 130 -5.41 8.49 -5.47
C LYS A 130 -6.65 9.23 -5.97
N SER A 131 -7.84 8.70 -5.69
CA SER A 131 -9.11 9.32 -6.08
C SER A 131 -9.26 10.72 -5.46
N HIS A 132 -9.01 10.84 -4.15
CA HIS A 132 -9.04 12.11 -3.45
C HIS A 132 -8.01 13.12 -3.99
N GLY A 133 -6.77 12.70 -4.23
CA GLY A 133 -5.74 13.54 -4.84
C GLY A 133 -6.08 13.98 -6.27
N HIS A 134 -6.67 13.09 -7.08
CA HIS A 134 -7.13 13.43 -8.43
C HIS A 134 -8.30 14.42 -8.40
N ALA A 135 -9.26 14.25 -7.48
CA ALA A 135 -10.33 15.21 -7.27
C ALA A 135 -9.78 16.58 -6.85
N ALA A 136 -8.81 16.63 -5.95
CA ALA A 136 -8.13 17.87 -5.56
C ALA A 136 -7.44 18.54 -6.75
N LEU A 137 -6.74 17.76 -7.59
CA LEU A 137 -6.13 18.25 -8.83
C LEU A 137 -7.17 18.86 -9.79
N GLY A 138 -8.35 18.24 -9.91
CA GLY A 138 -9.47 18.80 -10.66
C GLY A 138 -9.90 20.17 -10.13
N VAL A 139 -9.95 20.34 -8.81
CA VAL A 139 -10.24 21.64 -8.17
C VAL A 139 -9.13 22.65 -8.49
N PHE A 140 -7.85 22.27 -8.42
CA PHE A 140 -6.74 23.15 -8.84
C PHE A 140 -6.88 23.61 -10.30
N HIS A 141 -7.22 22.71 -11.22
CA HIS A 141 -7.46 23.09 -12.61
C HIS A 141 -8.58 24.13 -12.76
N VAL A 142 -9.68 23.99 -12.00
CA VAL A 142 -10.75 25.00 -11.99
C VAL A 142 -10.25 26.33 -11.44
N MET A 143 -9.51 26.32 -10.31
CA MET A 143 -8.98 27.53 -9.70
C MET A 143 -7.96 28.26 -10.59
N LEU A 144 -7.24 27.53 -11.44
CA LEU A 144 -6.19 28.07 -12.32
C LEU A 144 -6.68 28.43 -13.73
N ARG A 145 -7.88 28.02 -14.13
CA ARG A 145 -8.40 28.21 -15.50
C ARG A 145 -8.71 29.69 -15.80
N PRO A 146 -8.10 30.33 -16.80
CA PRO A 146 -8.46 31.69 -17.20
C PRO A 146 -9.87 31.78 -17.82
N PRO A 147 -10.62 32.89 -17.61
CA PRO A 147 -10.36 33.97 -16.66
C PRO A 147 -10.85 33.55 -15.26
N SER A 148 -9.96 33.04 -14.40
CA SER A 148 -10.34 32.65 -13.03
C SER A 148 -10.51 33.91 -12.19
N PRO A 149 -11.73 34.25 -11.72
CA PRO A 149 -11.90 35.35 -10.79
C PRO A 149 -11.23 34.96 -9.47
N ARG A 150 -10.40 35.83 -8.90
CA ARG A 150 -9.68 35.58 -7.63
C ARG A 150 -10.60 35.10 -6.49
N ALA A 151 -11.89 35.47 -6.54
CA ALA A 151 -12.92 35.00 -5.61
C ALA A 151 -13.20 33.48 -5.71
N VAL A 152 -13.13 32.91 -6.93
CA VAL A 152 -13.33 31.47 -7.16
C VAL A 152 -12.16 30.67 -6.58
N ALA A 153 -10.92 31.08 -6.81
CA ALA A 153 -9.78 30.39 -6.22
C ALA A 153 -9.85 30.34 -4.67
N HIS A 154 -10.19 31.47 -4.05
CA HIS A 154 -10.35 31.52 -2.59
C HIS A 154 -11.51 30.64 -2.08
N ALA A 155 -12.66 30.63 -2.77
CA ALA A 155 -13.82 29.87 -2.34
C ALA A 155 -13.62 28.34 -2.44
N TRP A 156 -12.84 27.88 -3.42
CA TRP A 156 -12.63 26.45 -3.68
C TRP A 156 -11.39 25.87 -2.99
N ALA A 157 -10.47 26.72 -2.53
CA ALA A 157 -9.26 26.29 -1.82
C ALA A 157 -9.53 25.38 -0.60
N PRO A 158 -10.52 25.65 0.27
CA PRO A 158 -10.82 24.77 1.40
C PRO A 158 -11.28 23.38 0.97
N ALA A 159 -12.00 23.28 -0.16
CA ALA A 159 -12.46 21.99 -0.69
C ALA A 159 -11.28 21.15 -1.22
N ALA A 160 -10.33 21.77 -1.94
CA ALA A 160 -9.10 21.12 -2.35
C ALA A 160 -8.26 20.65 -1.15
N GLU A 161 -8.10 21.51 -0.12
CA GLU A 161 -7.38 21.14 1.10
C GLU A 161 -8.04 19.95 1.82
N GLN A 162 -9.38 19.93 1.91
CA GLN A 162 -10.10 18.83 2.55
C GLN A 162 -9.89 17.51 1.81
N LEU A 163 -9.92 17.52 0.47
CA LEU A 163 -9.64 16.33 -0.35
C LEU A 163 -8.21 15.82 -0.12
N LEU A 164 -7.22 16.71 -0.10
CA LEU A 164 -5.83 16.34 0.17
C LEU A 164 -5.65 15.78 1.58
N ARG A 165 -6.37 16.31 2.58
CA ARG A 165 -6.34 15.78 3.95
C ARG A 165 -6.89 14.35 4.02
N ARG A 166 -8.05 14.10 3.40
CA ARG A 166 -8.59 12.73 3.29
C ARG A 166 -7.63 11.79 2.56
N ALA A 167 -6.97 12.28 1.52
CA ALA A 167 -5.96 11.50 0.82
C ALA A 167 -4.77 11.14 1.73
N MET A 168 -4.31 12.05 2.59
CA MET A 168 -3.26 11.77 3.57
C MET A 168 -3.72 10.79 4.66
N ASP A 169 -4.97 10.90 5.13
CA ASP A 169 -5.54 9.94 6.10
C ASP A 169 -5.59 8.52 5.51
N ASP A 170 -6.04 8.39 4.25
CA ASP A 170 -6.01 7.13 3.50
C ASP A 170 -4.58 6.59 3.34
N LEU A 171 -3.60 7.46 3.07
CA LEU A 171 -2.19 7.06 2.98
C LEU A 171 -1.64 6.54 4.32
N ALA A 172 -2.00 7.16 5.45
CA ALA A 172 -1.62 6.67 6.77
C ALA A 172 -2.24 5.30 7.08
N MET A 173 -3.50 5.07 6.67
CA MET A 173 -4.13 3.75 6.78
C MET A 173 -3.43 2.71 5.90
N ALA A 174 -3.02 3.08 4.68
CA ALA A 174 -2.25 2.21 3.80
C ALA A 174 -0.89 1.84 4.39
N GLU A 175 -0.17 2.80 4.97
CA GLU A 175 1.11 2.58 5.65
C GLU A 175 0.94 1.57 6.79
N ALA A 176 0.00 1.81 7.70
CA ALA A 176 -0.28 0.91 8.82
C ALA A 176 -0.71 -0.50 8.37
N ALA A 177 -1.34 -0.64 7.21
CA ALA A 177 -1.66 -1.94 6.64
C ALA A 177 -0.40 -2.64 6.10
N VAL A 178 0.47 -1.92 5.38
CA VAL A 178 1.75 -2.45 4.87
C VAL A 178 2.68 -2.86 6.02
N GLU A 179 2.74 -2.07 7.09
CA GLU A 179 3.54 -2.40 8.28
C GLU A 179 3.06 -3.69 8.94
N ARG A 180 1.73 -3.92 8.98
CA ARG A 180 1.14 -5.17 9.49
C ARG A 180 1.39 -6.40 8.62
N MET A 181 1.75 -6.23 7.34
CA MET A 181 2.16 -7.36 6.50
C MET A 181 3.43 -8.05 7.02
N ARG A 182 4.38 -7.29 7.58
CA ARG A 182 5.68 -7.85 8.04
C ARG A 182 5.52 -8.88 9.17
N PRO A 183 4.90 -8.55 10.32
CA PRO A 183 4.74 -9.54 11.39
C PRO A 183 3.89 -10.74 10.93
N ALA A 184 2.93 -10.54 10.02
CA ALA A 184 2.15 -11.65 9.45
C ALA A 184 3.00 -12.61 8.59
N ILE A 185 3.91 -12.07 7.75
CA ILE A 185 4.86 -12.90 6.98
C ILE A 185 5.81 -13.65 7.91
N VAL A 186 6.29 -13.00 8.98
CA VAL A 186 7.17 -13.64 9.99
C VAL A 186 6.44 -14.78 10.70
N ALA A 187 5.18 -14.57 11.10
CA ALA A 187 4.37 -15.60 11.74
C ALA A 187 4.15 -16.80 10.82
N GLN A 188 3.78 -16.56 9.55
CA GLN A 188 3.64 -17.61 8.55
C GLN A 188 4.94 -18.40 8.35
N TYR A 189 6.08 -17.72 8.23
CA TYR A 189 7.39 -18.37 8.10
C TYR A 189 7.70 -19.26 9.31
N SER A 190 7.36 -18.79 10.51
CA SER A 190 7.63 -19.51 11.76
C SER A 190 6.80 -20.80 11.84
N ASP A 191 5.53 -20.76 11.46
CA ASP A 191 4.69 -21.97 11.42
C ASP A 191 5.13 -22.92 10.29
N ALA A 192 5.55 -22.38 9.15
CA ALA A 192 6.10 -23.18 8.07
C ALA A 192 7.36 -23.93 8.53
N TRP A 193 8.22 -23.27 9.31
CA TRP A 193 9.39 -23.90 9.90
C TRP A 193 9.02 -25.03 10.85
N MET A 194 8.04 -24.81 11.74
CA MET A 194 7.54 -25.83 12.66
C MET A 194 6.91 -27.01 11.94
N LEU A 195 6.17 -26.78 10.84
CA LEU A 195 5.63 -27.87 10.01
C LEU A 195 6.71 -28.74 9.37
N LEU A 196 7.83 -28.15 8.97
CA LEU A 196 8.88 -28.86 8.23
C LEU A 196 9.87 -29.62 9.13
N HIS A 197 10.08 -29.14 10.36
CA HIS A 197 11.15 -29.61 11.26
C HIS A 197 10.69 -29.98 12.67
N GLY A 198 9.45 -29.68 13.03
CA GLY A 198 8.86 -29.99 14.34
C GLY A 198 8.23 -31.38 14.39
#